data_AF-A0A337SJN0-F1
#
_entry.id   AF-A0A337SJN0-F1
#
_cell.length_a   1.000
_cell.length_b   1.000
_cell.length_c   1.000
_cell.angle_alpha   90.00
_cell.angle_beta   90.00
_cell.angle_gamma   90.00
#
_symmetry.space_group_name_H-M   'P 1'
#
loop_
_entity.id
_entity.type
_entity.pdbx_description
1 polymer ?
#
loop_
_entity_poly.entity_id
_entity_poly.type
_entity_poly.pdbx_seq_one_letter_code
_entity_poly.pdbx_strand_id
1 'polypeptide(L)'
;MAAEADGPLKRVLVPLLLPEKCYDQIFVQWDLLHVPCLKILLSKGLGLGIVAGSLLVKLPQVFKILRAKSAEGLSLQSVMLELVALTGTMVYSITNIFPFSSWGEALFLMLQTVTICFLVLHYRGQTAKGVTFLVCYALVLLVLLSPLTPLSVVTLLQASNVPAVVGGRLLQAATNYRNGHTGQLSAVTVFLLFGGSLARIFTSVQETGDPLMAGTFVVSSLCNGLIASQLIYYWNVKAPIKKKKQ
;
A
#
# COMPACT_ATOMS: atom_id res chain seq x y z
N MET A 1 21.07 39.61 2.43
CA MET A 1 20.36 39.51 1.13
C MET A 1 20.04 38.03 0.82
N ALA A 2 19.33 37.33 1.72
CA ALA A 2 19.00 35.91 1.58
C ALA A 2 17.50 35.64 1.80
N ALA A 3 16.64 36.66 1.64
CA ALA A 3 15.22 36.59 1.96
C ALA A 3 14.29 36.49 0.73
N GLU A 4 14.81 36.60 -0.49
CA GLU A 4 13.98 36.66 -1.72
C GLU A 4 13.90 35.35 -2.52
N ALA A 5 14.76 34.36 -2.26
CA ALA A 5 14.70 33.07 -2.96
C ALA A 5 13.68 32.08 -2.36
N ASP A 6 13.17 32.36 -1.15
CA ASP A 6 12.33 31.43 -0.37
C ASP A 6 10.83 31.51 -0.65
N GLY A 7 10.36 32.55 -1.35
CA GLY A 7 8.93 32.78 -1.61
C GLY A 7 8.18 31.61 -2.28
N PRO A 8 8.68 31.02 -3.39
CA PRO A 8 8.00 29.91 -4.06
C PRO A 8 8.20 28.57 -3.33
N LEU A 9 9.38 28.33 -2.76
CA LEU A 9 9.68 27.08 -2.06
C LEU A 9 8.89 26.98 -0.73
N LYS A 10 8.85 28.06 0.06
CA LYS A 10 8.07 28.15 1.29
C LYS A 10 6.57 27.97 1.04
N ARG A 11 6.03 28.56 -0.03
CA ARG A 11 4.61 28.40 -0.42
C ARG A 11 4.21 26.97 -0.80
N VAL A 12 5.16 26.15 -1.24
CA VAL A 12 4.90 24.75 -1.60
C VAL A 12 5.17 23.81 -0.43
N LEU A 13 6.32 23.96 0.23
CA LEU A 13 6.76 23.05 1.30
C LEU A 13 5.96 23.22 2.60
N VAL A 14 5.57 24.44 2.96
CA VAL A 14 4.89 24.69 4.23
C VAL A 14 3.50 24.04 4.29
N PRO A 15 2.60 24.25 3.32
CA PRO A 15 1.27 23.65 3.38
C PRO A 15 1.29 22.13 3.12
N LEU A 16 2.29 21.62 2.39
CA LEU A 16 2.31 20.22 1.94
C LEU A 16 3.15 19.29 2.83
N LEU A 17 4.26 19.79 3.40
CA LEU A 17 5.31 18.97 3.99
C LEU A 17 5.70 19.39 5.42
N LEU A 18 5.77 20.69 5.74
CA LEU A 18 6.35 21.17 7.00
C LEU A 18 5.59 22.33 7.66
N PRO A 19 5.46 22.35 9.01
CA PRO A 19 5.10 23.57 9.72
C PRO A 19 6.09 24.71 9.42
N GLU A 20 5.61 25.96 9.38
CA GLU A 20 6.46 27.15 9.11
C GLU A 20 7.70 27.21 10.00
N LYS A 21 7.54 26.88 11.29
CA LYS A 21 8.66 26.82 12.26
C LYS A 21 9.75 25.84 11.85
N CYS A 22 9.37 24.68 11.29
CA CYS A 22 10.33 23.70 10.83
C CYS A 22 10.96 24.09 9.49
N TYR A 23 10.23 24.79 8.61
CA TYR A 23 10.80 25.36 7.39
C TYR A 23 11.89 26.38 7.76
N ASP A 24 11.59 27.28 8.69
CA ASP A 24 12.51 28.33 9.11
C ASP A 24 13.74 27.74 9.83
N GLN A 25 13.59 26.71 10.66
CA GLN A 25 14.74 26.05 11.30
C GLN A 25 15.65 25.32 10.30
N ILE A 26 15.07 24.57 9.35
CA ILE A 26 15.84 23.72 8.43
C ILE A 26 16.43 24.52 7.26
N PHE A 27 15.63 25.40 6.64
CA PHE A 27 16.01 26.06 5.38
C PHE A 27 16.51 27.49 5.58
N VAL A 28 16.05 28.20 6.62
CA VAL A 28 16.47 29.59 6.89
C VAL A 28 17.64 29.61 7.89
N GLN A 29 17.55 28.84 8.98
CA GLN A 29 18.58 28.77 10.02
C GLN A 29 19.65 27.68 9.76
N TRP A 30 19.48 26.86 8.72
CA TRP A 30 20.38 25.74 8.36
C TRP A 30 20.61 24.71 9.49
N ASP A 31 19.68 24.60 10.45
CA ASP A 31 19.71 23.57 11.49
C ASP A 31 19.12 22.25 10.96
N LEU A 32 19.88 21.62 10.06
CA LEU A 32 19.52 20.36 9.40
C LEU A 32 19.40 19.17 10.36
N LEU A 33 19.97 19.28 11.57
CA LEU A 33 19.95 18.23 12.59
C LEU A 33 18.84 18.42 13.65
N HIS A 34 17.91 19.35 13.43
CA HIS A 34 16.75 19.50 14.31
C HIS A 34 15.84 18.24 14.23
N VAL A 35 16.10 17.26 15.10
CA VAL A 35 15.52 15.91 15.06
C VAL A 35 13.99 15.89 14.91
N PRO A 36 13.20 16.71 15.63
CA PRO A 36 11.75 16.75 15.46
C PRO A 36 11.30 17.17 14.06
N CYS A 37 11.92 18.20 13.49
CA CYS A 37 11.57 18.73 12.18
C CYS A 37 12.04 17.80 11.05
N LEU A 38 13.21 17.16 11.22
CA LEU A 38 13.71 16.17 10.26
C LEU A 38 12.80 14.93 10.20
N LYS A 39 12.29 14.45 11.35
CA LYS A 39 11.32 13.33 11.37
C LYS A 39 10.04 13.66 10.62
N ILE A 40 9.50 14.86 10.80
CA ILE A 40 8.30 15.32 10.09
C ILE A 40 8.56 15.41 8.58
N LEU A 41 9.68 16.04 8.19
CA LEU A 41 10.10 16.16 6.79
C LEU A 41 10.20 14.79 6.12
N LEU A 42 10.93 13.87 6.75
CA LEU A 42 11.13 12.51 6.24
C LEU A 42 9.82 11.74 6.18
N SER A 43 8.98 11.83 7.22
CA SER A 43 7.70 11.12 7.24
C SER A 43 6.78 11.59 6.10
N LYS A 44 6.59 12.90 5.97
CA LYS A 44 5.71 13.48 4.95
C LYS A 44 6.24 13.23 3.54
N GLY A 45 7.55 13.40 3.34
CA GLY A 45 8.19 13.10 2.07
C GLY A 45 8.06 11.63 1.67
N LEU A 46 8.29 10.72 2.61
CA LEU A 46 8.17 9.28 2.38
C LEU A 46 6.71 8.86 2.14
N GLY A 47 5.77 9.38 2.94
CA GLY A 47 4.34 9.16 2.78
C GLY A 47 3.84 9.61 1.40
N LEU A 48 4.10 10.86 1.02
CA LEU A 48 3.73 11.40 -0.29
C LEU A 48 4.44 10.68 -1.44
N GLY A 49 5.70 10.27 -1.26
CA GLY A 49 6.43 9.45 -2.23
C GLY A 49 5.75 8.09 -2.46
N ILE A 50 5.31 7.41 -1.39
CA ILE A 50 4.57 6.15 -1.51
C ILE A 50 3.20 6.38 -2.18
N VAL A 51 2.49 7.44 -1.81
CA VAL A 51 1.22 7.83 -2.46
C VAL A 51 1.43 8.04 -3.95
N ALA A 52 2.45 8.80 -4.35
CA ALA A 52 2.78 9.04 -5.76
C ALA A 52 3.15 7.73 -6.48
N GLY A 53 3.96 6.87 -5.86
CA GLY A 53 4.30 5.56 -6.42
C GLY A 53 3.09 4.67 -6.64
N SER A 54 2.10 4.72 -5.74
CA SER A 54 0.90 3.88 -5.79
C SER A 54 0.02 4.12 -7.02
N LEU A 55 0.09 5.31 -7.63
CA LEU A 55 -0.60 5.64 -8.88
C LEU A 55 -0.18 4.73 -10.03
N LEU A 56 1.05 4.22 -10.01
CA LEU A 56 1.63 3.45 -11.11
C LEU A 56 1.66 1.95 -10.83
N VAL A 57 1.34 1.49 -9.62
CA VAL A 57 1.54 0.09 -9.20
C VAL A 57 0.65 -0.88 -9.99
N LYS A 58 -0.65 -0.60 -10.11
CA LYS A 58 -1.61 -1.51 -10.76
C LYS A 58 -1.86 -1.16 -12.23
N LEU A 59 -1.44 0.02 -12.71
CA LEU A 59 -1.58 0.41 -14.11
C LEU A 59 -0.97 -0.60 -15.09
N PRO A 60 0.23 -1.17 -14.89
CA PRO A 60 0.77 -2.20 -15.76
C PRO A 60 -0.15 -3.42 -15.87
N GLN A 61 -0.81 -3.80 -14.76
CA GLN A 61 -1.78 -4.90 -14.74
C GLN A 61 -3.05 -4.53 -15.53
N VAL A 62 -3.57 -3.31 -15.38
CA VAL A 62 -4.71 -2.81 -16.16
C VAL A 62 -4.39 -2.85 -17.66
N PHE A 63 -3.26 -2.30 -18.08
CA PHE A 63 -2.84 -2.33 -19.49
C PHE A 63 -2.67 -3.75 -20.03
N LYS A 64 -2.13 -4.67 -19.21
CA LYS A 64 -1.98 -6.07 -19.60
C LYS A 64 -3.33 -6.73 -19.88
N ILE A 65 -4.34 -6.51 -19.03
CA ILE A 65 -5.69 -7.05 -19.21
C ILE A 65 -6.33 -6.46 -20.48
N LEU A 66 -6.27 -5.14 -20.66
CA LEU A 66 -6.82 -4.46 -21.84
C LEU A 66 -6.17 -4.93 -23.14
N ARG A 67 -4.85 -5.09 -23.16
CA ARG A 67 -4.10 -5.55 -24.33
C ARG A 67 -4.38 -7.02 -24.65
N ALA A 68 -4.47 -7.86 -23.63
CA ALA A 68 -4.79 -9.28 -23.80
C ALA A 68 -6.27 -9.52 -24.13
N LYS A 69 -7.15 -8.55 -23.85
CA LYS A 69 -8.61 -8.70 -23.88
C LYS A 69 -9.10 -9.95 -23.13
N SER A 70 -8.38 -10.31 -22.06
CA SER A 70 -8.63 -11.52 -21.29
C SER A 70 -8.23 -11.29 -19.84
N ALA A 71 -8.99 -11.90 -18.93
CA ALA A 71 -8.73 -11.92 -17.49
C ALA A 71 -8.33 -13.32 -16.98
N GLU A 72 -7.85 -14.18 -17.89
CA GLU A 72 -7.38 -15.51 -17.55
C GLU A 72 -6.15 -15.47 -16.62
N GLY A 73 -6.10 -16.38 -15.65
CA GLY A 73 -5.05 -16.42 -14.63
C GLY A 73 -5.22 -15.43 -13.46
N LEU A 74 -6.21 -14.52 -13.52
CA LEU A 74 -6.55 -13.64 -12.40
C LEU A 74 -7.64 -14.25 -11.52
N SER A 75 -7.39 -14.31 -10.20
CA SER A 75 -8.38 -14.74 -9.22
C SER A 75 -9.26 -13.57 -8.78
N LEU A 76 -10.53 -13.57 -9.17
CA LEU A 76 -11.50 -12.56 -8.75
C LEU A 76 -11.61 -12.47 -7.22
N GLN A 77 -11.54 -13.60 -6.52
CA GLN A 77 -11.59 -13.64 -5.05
C GLN A 77 -10.40 -12.88 -4.42
N SER A 78 -9.20 -13.07 -4.97
CA SER A 78 -8.01 -12.35 -4.48
C SER A 78 -8.13 -10.85 -4.70
N VAL A 79 -8.65 -10.41 -5.85
CA VAL A 79 -8.83 -8.98 -6.15
C VAL A 79 -9.92 -8.37 -5.27
N MET A 80 -11.00 -9.11 -4.97
CA MET A 80 -12.05 -8.66 -4.05
C MET A 80 -11.55 -8.53 -2.60
N LEU A 81 -10.74 -9.49 -2.12
CA LEU A 81 -10.13 -9.40 -0.79
C LEU A 81 -9.19 -8.19 -0.69
N GLU A 82 -8.40 -7.93 -1.73
CA GLU A 82 -7.56 -6.73 -1.81
C GLU A 82 -8.40 -5.45 -1.78
N LEU A 83 -9.53 -5.41 -2.50
CA LEU A 83 -10.43 -4.27 -2.49
C LEU A 83 -11.05 -4.01 -1.11
N VAL A 84 -11.50 -5.07 -0.43
CA VAL A 84 -12.04 -4.97 0.94
C VAL A 84 -10.98 -4.40 1.88
N ALA A 85 -9.74 -4.88 1.77
CA ALA A 85 -8.66 -4.41 2.64
C ALA A 85 -8.31 -2.93 2.44
N LEU A 86 -8.19 -2.51 1.17
CA LEU A 86 -7.95 -1.11 0.82
C LEU A 86 -9.09 -0.19 1.26
N THR A 87 -10.33 -0.67 1.13
CA THR A 87 -11.53 0.05 1.61
C THR A 87 -11.49 0.21 3.13
N GLY A 88 -11.12 -0.85 3.87
CA GLY A 88 -10.95 -0.82 5.32
C GLY A 88 -9.96 0.23 5.78
N THR A 89 -8.77 0.25 5.18
CA THR A 89 -7.73 1.24 5.49
C THR A 89 -8.21 2.65 5.20
N MET A 90 -8.87 2.87 4.06
CA MET A 90 -9.35 4.19 3.67
C MET A 90 -10.44 4.70 4.62
N VAL A 91 -11.49 3.92 4.86
CA VAL A 91 -12.61 4.32 5.73
C VAL A 91 -12.11 4.53 7.15
N TYR A 92 -11.28 3.64 7.69
CA TYR A 92 -10.69 3.82 9.03
C TYR A 92 -9.87 5.10 9.14
N SER A 93 -9.08 5.41 8.13
CA SER A 93 -8.22 6.60 8.14
C SER A 93 -9.01 7.90 8.01
N ILE A 94 -10.09 7.91 7.22
CA ILE A 94 -11.00 9.05 7.11
C ILE A 94 -11.76 9.26 8.42
N THR A 95 -12.30 8.18 9.02
CA THR A 95 -13.06 8.26 10.27
C THR A 95 -12.20 8.76 11.44
N ASN A 96 -10.92 8.40 11.49
CA ASN A 96 -9.98 8.88 12.50
C ASN A 96 -9.27 10.20 12.13
N ILE A 97 -9.62 10.82 10.99
CA ILE A 97 -9.09 12.11 10.54
C ILE A 97 -7.55 12.07 10.39
N PHE A 98 -7.03 10.95 9.90
CA PHE A 98 -5.60 10.82 9.63
C PHE A 98 -5.18 11.62 8.40
N PRO A 99 -3.96 12.18 8.40
CA PRO A 99 -3.47 12.97 7.27
C PRO A 99 -3.37 12.11 6.00
N PHE A 100 -3.72 12.69 4.85
CA PHE A 100 -3.73 11.98 3.57
C PHE A 100 -2.39 11.29 3.23
N SER A 101 -1.26 11.85 3.64
CA SER A 101 0.07 11.25 3.44
C SER A 101 0.24 9.86 4.09
N SER A 102 -0.56 9.51 5.11
CA SER A 102 -0.47 8.24 5.82
C SER A 102 -1.32 7.12 5.25
N TRP A 103 -2.28 7.43 4.35
CA TRP A 103 -3.23 6.44 3.81
C TRP A 103 -3.62 6.66 2.35
N GLY A 104 -3.22 7.76 1.72
CA GLY A 104 -3.65 8.16 0.38
C GLY A 104 -3.31 7.16 -0.73
N GLU A 105 -2.32 6.29 -0.52
CA GLU A 105 -2.02 5.18 -1.41
C GLU A 105 -3.17 4.17 -1.47
N ALA A 106 -3.89 3.98 -0.36
CA ALA A 106 -5.03 3.08 -0.30
C ALA A 106 -6.15 3.55 -1.24
N LEU A 107 -6.38 4.87 -1.34
CA LEU A 107 -7.35 5.46 -2.26
C LEU A 107 -7.00 5.14 -3.72
N PHE A 108 -5.77 5.42 -4.14
CA PHE A 108 -5.37 5.20 -5.54
C PHE A 108 -5.32 3.72 -5.91
N LEU A 109 -4.86 2.86 -5.00
CA LEU A 109 -4.90 1.41 -5.20
C LEU A 109 -6.33 0.89 -5.22
N MET A 110 -7.22 1.42 -4.39
CA MET A 110 -8.64 1.03 -4.37
C MET A 110 -9.28 1.34 -5.73
N LEU A 111 -9.13 2.57 -6.26
CA LEU A 111 -9.66 2.95 -7.57
C LEU A 111 -9.15 2.05 -8.70
N GLN A 112 -7.84 1.75 -8.71
CA GLN A 112 -7.26 0.84 -9.68
C GLN A 112 -7.77 -0.60 -9.50
N THR A 113 -7.99 -1.05 -8.27
CA THR A 113 -8.48 -2.41 -7.96
C THR A 113 -9.96 -2.58 -8.34
N VAL A 114 -10.80 -1.57 -8.10
CA VAL A 114 -12.19 -1.54 -8.59
C VAL A 114 -12.22 -1.68 -10.12
N THR A 115 -11.34 -0.94 -10.80
CA THR A 115 -11.21 -1.00 -12.26
C THR A 115 -10.81 -2.41 -12.71
N ILE A 116 -9.84 -3.04 -12.05
CA ILE A 116 -9.43 -4.42 -12.34
C ILE A 116 -10.60 -5.40 -12.11
N CYS A 117 -11.34 -5.29 -11.00
CA CYS A 117 -12.51 -6.13 -10.74
C CYS A 117 -13.55 -6.04 -11.87
N PHE A 118 -13.85 -4.82 -12.32
CA PHE A 118 -14.76 -4.60 -13.44
C PHE A 118 -14.24 -5.25 -14.73
N LEU A 119 -12.97 -5.01 -15.08
CA LEU A 119 -12.36 -5.60 -16.28
C LEU A 119 -12.36 -7.13 -16.23
N VAL A 120 -12.10 -7.72 -15.06
CA VAL A 120 -12.14 -9.18 -14.87
C VAL A 120 -13.55 -9.73 -15.15
N LEU A 121 -14.60 -9.08 -14.65
CA LEU A 121 -15.98 -9.50 -14.90
C LEU A 121 -16.40 -9.27 -16.36
N HIS A 122 -15.98 -8.15 -16.95
CA HIS A 122 -16.24 -7.82 -18.35
C HIS A 122 -15.64 -8.86 -19.31
N TYR A 123 -14.35 -9.16 -19.19
CA TYR A 123 -13.67 -10.12 -20.07
C TYR A 123 -14.03 -11.59 -19.78
N ARG A 124 -14.77 -11.88 -18.71
CA ARG A 124 -15.41 -13.19 -18.46
C ARG A 124 -16.82 -13.30 -19.07
N GLY A 125 -17.25 -12.29 -19.84
CA GLY A 125 -18.60 -12.25 -20.42
C GLY A 125 -19.70 -11.88 -19.43
N GLN A 126 -19.35 -11.41 -18.23
CA GLN A 126 -20.28 -11.08 -17.15
C GLN A 126 -20.39 -9.57 -16.92
N THR A 127 -20.42 -8.77 -17.99
CA THR A 127 -20.43 -7.29 -17.92
C THR A 127 -21.56 -6.74 -17.06
N ALA A 128 -22.77 -7.32 -17.15
CA ALA A 128 -23.90 -6.91 -16.31
C ALA A 128 -23.59 -7.04 -14.81
N LYS A 129 -22.99 -8.17 -14.39
CA LYS A 129 -22.52 -8.35 -13.00
C LYS A 129 -21.42 -7.36 -12.64
N GLY A 130 -20.54 -7.00 -13.59
CA GLY A 130 -19.53 -5.98 -13.42
C GLY A 130 -20.12 -4.60 -13.11
N VAL A 131 -21.14 -4.18 -13.87
CA VAL A 131 -21.85 -2.91 -13.62
C VAL A 131 -22.60 -2.93 -12.29
N THR A 132 -23.33 -4.01 -12.00
CA THR A 132 -23.99 -4.19 -10.69
C THR A 132 -23.00 -4.11 -9.55
N PHE A 133 -21.83 -4.77 -9.69
CA PHE A 133 -20.75 -4.69 -8.70
C PHE A 133 -20.30 -3.24 -8.45
N LEU A 134 -20.09 -2.43 -9.49
CA LEU A 134 -19.69 -1.03 -9.34
C LEU A 134 -20.72 -0.21 -8.55
N VAL A 135 -22.01 -0.38 -8.88
CA VAL A 135 -23.10 0.33 -8.19
C VAL A 135 -23.19 -0.13 -6.74
N CYS A 136 -23.20 -1.44 -6.48
CA CYS A 136 -23.24 -1.98 -5.12
C CYS A 136 -22.03 -1.54 -4.30
N TYR A 137 -20.82 -1.56 -4.88
CA TYR A 137 -19.61 -1.12 -4.21
C TYR A 137 -19.66 0.36 -3.85
N ALA A 138 -20.13 1.23 -4.77
CA ALA A 138 -20.30 2.65 -4.49
C ALA A 138 -21.31 2.90 -3.35
N LEU A 139 -22.44 2.18 -3.34
CA LEU A 139 -23.43 2.27 -2.26
C LEU A 139 -22.86 1.81 -0.91
N VAL A 140 -22.16 0.69 -0.88
CA VAL A 140 -21.48 0.19 0.33
C VAL A 140 -20.46 1.21 0.83
N LEU A 141 -19.68 1.80 -0.06
CA LEU A 141 -18.70 2.81 0.31
C LEU A 141 -19.35 4.07 0.89
N LEU A 142 -20.46 4.54 0.30
CA LEU A 142 -21.24 5.66 0.84
C LEU A 142 -21.77 5.38 2.25
N VAL A 143 -22.29 4.17 2.48
CA VAL A 143 -22.75 3.75 3.82
C VAL A 143 -21.59 3.70 4.81
N LEU A 144 -20.46 3.10 4.44
CA LEU A 144 -19.27 2.99 5.29
C LEU A 144 -18.68 4.36 5.67
N LEU A 145 -18.74 5.35 4.77
CA LEU A 145 -18.29 6.73 5.02
C LEU A 145 -19.33 7.59 5.75
N SER A 146 -20.58 7.14 5.83
CA SER A 146 -21.63 7.86 6.53
C SER A 146 -21.48 7.74 8.05
N PRO A 147 -22.00 8.71 8.82
CA PRO A 147 -22.00 8.63 10.29
C PRO A 147 -22.88 7.48 10.85
N LEU A 148 -23.60 6.75 9.99
CA LEU A 148 -24.42 5.61 10.38
C LEU A 148 -23.58 4.37 10.73
N THR A 149 -22.34 4.29 10.24
CA THR A 149 -21.49 3.12 10.48
C THR A 149 -20.78 3.26 11.83
N PRO A 150 -20.99 2.33 12.78
CA PRO A 150 -20.32 2.39 14.06
C PRO A 150 -18.82 2.15 13.89
N LEU A 151 -18.01 2.86 14.67
CA LEU A 151 -16.55 2.76 14.62
C LEU A 151 -16.05 1.32 14.80
N SER A 152 -16.75 0.49 15.59
CA SER A 152 -16.41 -0.92 15.77
C SER A 152 -16.36 -1.73 14.47
N VAL A 153 -17.29 -1.47 13.54
CA VAL A 153 -17.31 -2.13 12.22
C VAL A 153 -16.14 -1.67 11.37
N VAL A 154 -15.83 -0.38 11.39
CA VAL A 154 -14.70 0.20 10.64
C VAL A 154 -13.36 -0.32 11.18
N THR A 155 -13.19 -0.36 12.50
CA THR A 155 -12.01 -0.90 13.18
C THR A 155 -11.84 -2.39 12.91
N LEU A 156 -12.93 -3.16 12.92
CA LEU A 156 -12.89 -4.59 12.58
C LEU A 156 -12.48 -4.80 11.12
N LEU A 157 -13.00 -3.97 10.22
CA LEU A 157 -12.63 -4.00 8.81
C LEU A 157 -11.14 -3.73 8.63
N GLN A 158 -10.59 -2.72 9.31
CA GLN A 158 -9.15 -2.46 9.31
C GLN A 158 -8.34 -3.60 9.95
N ALA A 159 -8.81 -4.17 11.06
CA ALA A 159 -8.13 -5.28 11.73
C ALA A 159 -8.12 -6.55 10.86
N SER A 160 -9.15 -6.77 10.04
CA SER A 160 -9.25 -7.91 9.12
C SER A 160 -8.16 -7.91 8.04
N ASN A 161 -7.51 -6.77 7.80
CA ASN A 161 -6.39 -6.65 6.89
C ASN A 161 -5.18 -7.47 7.35
N VAL A 162 -4.99 -7.60 8.67
CA VAL A 162 -3.85 -8.33 9.25
C VAL A 162 -3.91 -9.82 8.89
N PRO A 163 -4.99 -10.57 9.18
CA PRO A 163 -5.13 -11.95 8.73
C PRO A 163 -4.92 -12.14 7.22
N ALA A 164 -5.43 -11.22 6.40
CA ALA A 164 -5.30 -11.31 4.93
C ALA A 164 -3.84 -11.20 4.48
N VAL A 165 -3.10 -10.22 5.02
CA VAL A 165 -1.67 -10.03 4.73
C VAL A 165 -0.85 -11.22 5.25
N VAL A 166 -1.11 -11.65 6.49
CA VAL A 166 -0.38 -12.75 7.13
C VAL A 166 -0.59 -14.06 6.37
N GLY A 167 -1.84 -14.41 6.04
CA GLY A 167 -2.16 -15.67 5.38
C GLY A 167 -1.42 -15.82 4.04
N GLY A 168 -1.47 -14.79 3.18
CA GLY A 168 -0.80 -14.82 1.88
C GLY A 168 0.73 -14.94 1.98
N ARG A 169 1.34 -14.20 2.92
CA ARG A 169 2.81 -14.19 3.08
C ARG A 169 3.33 -15.44 3.78
N LEU A 170 2.60 -15.97 4.77
CA LEU A 170 2.97 -17.22 5.43
C LEU A 170 2.85 -18.42 4.51
N LEU A 171 1.81 -18.48 3.66
CA LEU A 171 1.70 -19.52 2.65
C LEU A 171 2.89 -19.48 1.67
N GLN A 172 3.25 -18.28 1.20
CA GLN A 172 4.42 -18.09 0.34
C GLN A 172 5.71 -18.55 1.05
N ALA A 173 5.89 -18.17 2.31
CA ALA A 173 7.03 -18.57 3.12
C ALA A 173 7.12 -20.09 3.32
N ALA A 174 5.98 -20.73 3.59
CA ALA A 174 5.90 -22.18 3.71
C ALA A 174 6.22 -22.87 2.38
N THR A 175 5.75 -22.34 1.24
CA THR A 175 6.11 -22.85 -0.08
C THR A 175 7.60 -22.73 -0.36
N ASN A 176 8.23 -21.60 -0.05
CA ASN A 176 9.67 -21.42 -0.23
C ASN A 176 10.47 -22.44 0.60
N TYR A 177 10.08 -22.64 1.86
CA TYR A 177 10.73 -23.62 2.75
C TYR A 177 10.57 -25.05 2.22
N ARG A 178 9.36 -25.44 1.84
CA ARG A 178 9.07 -26.79 1.30
C ARG A 178 9.80 -27.06 -0.02
N ASN A 179 10.00 -26.04 -0.84
CA ASN A 179 10.72 -26.18 -2.11
C ASN A 179 12.25 -26.15 -1.94
N GLY A 180 12.76 -25.67 -0.80
CA GLY A 180 14.19 -25.47 -0.59
C GLY A 180 14.83 -24.42 -1.52
N HIS A 181 14.01 -23.61 -2.21
CA HIS A 181 14.44 -22.53 -3.07
C HIS A 181 13.33 -21.48 -3.21
N THR A 182 13.67 -20.24 -3.56
CA THR A 182 12.70 -19.15 -3.81
C THR A 182 12.18 -19.10 -5.25
N GLY A 183 12.75 -19.90 -6.16
CA GLY A 183 12.23 -20.05 -7.53
C GLY A 183 12.36 -18.78 -8.36
N GLN A 184 11.24 -18.23 -8.81
CA GLN A 184 11.17 -17.03 -9.66
C GLN A 184 10.81 -15.75 -8.87
N LEU A 185 10.92 -15.78 -7.53
CA LEU A 185 10.72 -14.59 -6.70
C LEU A 185 11.77 -13.52 -7.06
N SER A 186 11.29 -12.33 -7.43
CA SER A 186 12.16 -11.18 -7.70
C SER A 186 12.74 -10.63 -6.40
N ALA A 187 14.07 -10.74 -6.24
CA ALA A 187 14.79 -10.17 -5.10
C ALA A 187 14.46 -8.69 -4.89
N VAL A 188 14.47 -7.92 -5.99
CA VAL A 188 14.11 -6.48 -5.98
C VAL A 188 12.71 -6.27 -5.41
N THR A 189 11.73 -7.07 -5.85
CA THR A 189 10.35 -6.94 -5.35
C THR A 189 10.25 -7.26 -3.86
N VAL A 190 10.94 -8.31 -3.39
CA VAL A 190 10.91 -8.71 -1.98
C VAL A 190 11.52 -7.63 -1.07
N PHE A 191 12.68 -7.08 -1.45
CA PHE A 191 13.30 -6.00 -0.67
C PHE A 191 12.51 -4.70 -0.73
N LEU A 192 11.90 -4.35 -1.87
CA LEU A 192 11.01 -3.18 -1.96
C LEU A 192 9.76 -3.32 -1.09
N LEU A 193 9.15 -4.52 -1.04
CA LEU A 193 8.01 -4.78 -0.17
C LEU A 193 8.38 -4.67 1.32
N PHE A 194 9.55 -5.19 1.70
CA PHE A 194 10.07 -5.09 3.07
C PHE A 194 10.41 -3.64 3.44
N GLY A 195 11.16 -2.93 2.59
CA GLY A 195 11.50 -1.52 2.81
C GLY A 195 10.27 -0.61 2.83
N GLY A 196 9.31 -0.86 1.93
CA GLY A 196 8.04 -0.13 1.89
C GLY A 196 7.18 -0.35 3.13
N SER A 197 7.13 -1.57 3.68
CA SER A 197 6.40 -1.81 4.93
C SER A 197 7.10 -1.19 6.14
N LEU A 198 8.44 -1.15 6.18
CA LEU A 198 9.20 -0.44 7.22
C LEU A 198 8.96 1.07 7.16
N ALA A 199 9.01 1.64 5.95
CA ALA A 199 8.67 3.04 5.70
C ALA A 199 7.28 3.38 6.26
N ARG A 200 6.30 2.48 6.06
CA ARG A 200 4.94 2.64 6.56
C ARG A 200 4.80 2.54 8.07
N ILE A 201 5.64 1.76 8.76
CA ILE A 201 5.68 1.79 10.23
C ILE A 201 6.10 3.18 10.69
N PHE A 202 7.20 3.70 10.14
CA PHE A 202 7.71 5.02 10.52
C PHE A 202 6.69 6.13 10.26
N THR A 203 6.11 6.19 9.05
CA THR A 203 5.12 7.22 8.72
C THR A 203 3.84 7.08 9.54
N SER A 204 3.36 5.86 9.80
CA SER A 204 2.15 5.66 10.60
C SER A 204 2.36 6.11 12.04
N VAL A 205 3.48 5.74 12.67
CA VAL A 205 3.80 6.18 14.04
C VAL A 205 3.94 7.70 14.11
N GLN A 206 4.60 8.31 13.12
CA GLN A 206 4.87 9.75 13.12
C GLN A 206 3.64 10.60 12.76
N GLU A 207 2.75 10.11 11.89
CA GLU A 207 1.64 10.91 11.36
C GLU A 207 0.28 10.61 12.00
N THR A 208 0.06 9.39 12.49
CA THR A 208 -1.22 8.98 13.07
C THR A 208 -1.14 8.72 14.56
N GLY A 209 0.00 8.22 15.05
CA GLY A 209 0.12 7.73 16.42
C GLY A 209 -0.77 6.53 16.74
N ASP A 210 -1.42 5.93 15.74
CA ASP A 210 -2.42 4.87 15.92
C ASP A 210 -1.76 3.48 15.99
N PRO A 211 -1.92 2.75 17.10
CA PRO A 211 -1.26 1.46 17.29
C PRO A 211 -1.82 0.36 16.39
N LEU A 212 -3.09 0.45 15.97
CA LEU A 212 -3.70 -0.54 15.08
C LEU A 212 -3.09 -0.43 13.68
N MET A 213 -3.04 0.79 13.12
CA MET A 213 -2.46 1.04 11.81
C MET A 213 -0.97 0.73 11.80
N ALA A 214 -0.20 1.23 12.78
CA ALA A 214 1.21 0.88 12.91
C ALA A 214 1.41 -0.64 13.07
N GLY A 215 0.58 -1.29 13.90
CA GLY A 215 0.62 -2.74 14.14
C GLY A 215 0.40 -3.56 12.85
N THR A 216 -0.51 -3.13 11.97
CA THR A 216 -0.71 -3.81 10.68
C THR A 216 0.56 -3.80 9.81
N PHE A 217 1.30 -2.69 9.78
CA PHE A 217 2.56 -2.57 9.05
C PHE A 217 3.74 -3.27 9.74
N VAL A 218 3.73 -3.38 11.07
CA VAL A 218 4.68 -4.22 11.82
C VAL A 218 4.54 -5.68 11.42
N VAL A 219 3.31 -6.20 11.45
CA VAL A 219 3.05 -7.59 11.04
C VAL A 219 3.43 -7.81 9.57
N SER A 220 3.07 -6.88 8.68
CA SER A 220 3.47 -6.92 7.27
C SER A 220 5.00 -6.94 7.10
N SER A 221 5.73 -6.12 7.86
CA SER A 221 7.19 -6.07 7.83
C SER A 221 7.85 -7.35 8.33
N LEU A 222 7.33 -7.97 9.38
CA LEU A 222 7.82 -9.26 9.87
C LEU A 222 7.63 -10.36 8.81
N CYS A 223 6.45 -10.41 8.18
CA CYS A 223 6.17 -11.38 7.11
C CYS A 223 7.05 -11.16 5.87
N ASN A 224 7.21 -9.91 5.42
CA ASN A 224 8.09 -9.58 4.29
C ASN A 224 9.57 -9.82 4.63
N GLY A 225 9.97 -9.55 5.87
CA GLY A 225 11.31 -9.81 6.38
C GLY A 225 11.65 -11.29 6.38
N LEU A 226 10.71 -12.15 6.81
CA LEU A 226 10.87 -13.61 6.72
C LEU A 226 11.13 -14.07 5.29
N ILE A 227 10.33 -13.59 4.32
CA ILE A 227 10.52 -13.94 2.89
C ILE A 227 11.86 -13.39 2.38
N ALA A 228 12.27 -12.19 2.77
CA ALA A 228 13.56 -11.61 2.42
C ALA A 228 14.72 -12.45 2.99
N SER A 229 14.64 -12.89 4.24
CA SER A 229 15.62 -13.79 4.85
C SER A 229 15.71 -15.13 4.13
N GLN A 230 14.57 -15.73 3.76
CA GLN A 230 14.56 -16.95 2.94
C GLN A 230 15.21 -16.72 1.57
N LEU A 231 14.99 -15.56 0.97
CA LEU A 231 15.58 -15.22 -0.32
C LEU A 231 17.11 -15.08 -0.24
N ILE A 232 17.63 -14.48 0.84
CA ILE A 232 19.08 -14.43 1.10
C ILE A 232 19.62 -15.84 1.37
N TYR A 233 18.93 -16.63 2.19
CA TYR A 233 19.37 -17.97 2.56
C TYR A 233 19.43 -18.92 1.36
N TYR A 234 18.43 -18.88 0.47
CA TYR A 234 18.36 -19.73 -0.73
C TYR A 234 18.95 -19.07 -1.98
N TRP A 235 19.69 -17.97 -1.87
CA TRP A 235 20.17 -17.16 -3.01
C TRP A 235 20.95 -17.99 -4.06
N ASN A 236 21.73 -18.96 -3.59
CA ASN A 236 22.56 -19.82 -4.44
C ASN A 236 21.90 -21.16 -4.80
N VAL A 237 20.68 -21.44 -4.31
CA VAL A 237 20.00 -22.71 -4.56
C VAL A 237 19.13 -22.57 -5.81
N LYS A 238 19.57 -23.18 -6.91
CA LYS A 238 18.81 -23.17 -8.17
C LYS A 238 17.66 -24.17 -8.10
N ALA A 239 16.50 -23.74 -8.58
CA ALA A 239 15.35 -24.64 -8.74
C ALA A 239 15.70 -25.78 -9.71
N PRO A 240 15.34 -27.04 -9.41
CA PRO A 240 15.57 -28.16 -10.32
C PRO A 240 14.82 -27.91 -11.63
N ILE A 241 15.54 -28.00 -12.76
CA ILE A 241 14.95 -27.87 -14.10
C ILE A 241 13.97 -29.04 -14.27
N LYS A 242 12.66 -28.76 -14.27
CA LYS A 242 11.65 -29.76 -14.67
C LYS A 242 11.91 -30.11 -16.14
N LYS A 243 12.52 -31.27 -16.39
CA LYS A 243 12.57 -31.86 -17.73
C LYS A 243 11.11 -32.04 -18.19
N LYS A 244 10.71 -31.35 -19.26
CA LYS A 244 9.48 -31.69 -20.00
C LYS A 244 9.60 -33.17 -20.36
N LYS A 245 8.70 -34.02 -19.84
CA LYS A 245 8.50 -35.35 -20.41
C LYS A 245 8.06 -35.13 -21.86
N GLN A 246 8.90 -35.56 -22.80
CA GLN A 246 8.50 -35.81 -24.19
C GLN A 246 7.48 -36.93 -24.21
#